data_AF-A0A832JCA4-F1
#
_entry.id   AF-A0A832JCA4-F1
#
_cell.length_a   1.000
_cell.length_b   1.000
_cell.length_c   1.000
_cell.angle_alpha   90.00
_cell.angle_beta   90.00
_cell.angle_gamma   90.00
#
_symmetry.space_group_name_H-M   'P 1'
#
loop_
_entity.id
_entity.type
_entity.pdbx_description
1 polymer ?
#
loop_
_entity_poly.entity_id
_entity_poly.type
_entity_poly.pdbx_seq_one_letter_code
_entity_poly.pdbx_strand_id
1 'polypeptide(L)' 'MKVAGLSDQGRVRRQNEDAWDIEGVQGLWVLSDGMGGHAAGEVASRLAVRTVVEE' A
#
# COMPACT_ATOMS: atom_id res chain seq x y z
N MET A 1 -6.43 6.32 19.27
CA MET A 1 -6.24 4.92 18.82
C MET A 1 -4.76 4.73 18.53
N LYS A 2 -4.14 3.60 18.91
CA LYS A 2 -2.75 3.29 18.52
C LYS A 2 -2.80 2.41 17.27
N VAL A 3 -2.06 2.81 16.24
CA VAL A 3 -2.01 2.14 14.94
C VAL A 3 -0.56 2.03 14.49
N ALA A 4 -0.25 0.97 13.74
CA ALA A 4 1.07 0.73 13.16
C ALA A 4 0.89 -0.06 11.87
N GLY A 5 1.77 0.20 10.89
CA GLY A 5 1.82 -0.55 9.64
C GLY A 5 3.18 -1.20 9.47
N LEU A 6 3.19 -2.37 8.83
CA LEU A 6 4.37 -3.13 8.47
C LEU A 6 4.02 -3.95 7.22
N SER A 7 4.96 -4.09 6.30
CA SER A 7 4.82 -4.99 5.15
C SER A 7 6.14 -5.71 4.90
N ASP A 8 6.05 -6.91 4.33
CA ASP A 8 7.17 -7.79 4.01
C ASP A 8 6.93 -8.39 2.62
N GLN A 9 7.98 -8.47 1.81
CA GLN A 9 7.92 -9.02 0.45
C GLN A 9 7.65 -10.53 0.43
N GLY A 10 7.91 -11.22 1.54
CA GLY A 10 7.94 -12.67 1.61
C GLY A 10 9.15 -13.25 0.86
N ARG A 11 9.11 -14.57 0.68
CA ARG A 11 10.27 -15.37 0.22
C ARG A 11 10.28 -15.68 -1.28
N VAL A 12 9.18 -15.44 -1.98
CA VAL A 12 8.97 -15.91 -3.37
C VAL A 12 8.96 -14.77 -4.37
N ARG A 13 8.34 -13.64 -4.02
CA ARG A 13 8.24 -12.49 -4.92
C ARG A 13 9.58 -11.77 -5.02
N ARG A 14 9.83 -11.11 -6.15
CA ARG A 14 11.03 -10.26 -6.36
C ARG A 14 10.82 -8.80 -5.97
N GLN A 15 9.56 -8.41 -5.79
CA GLN A 15 9.17 -7.07 -5.43
C GLN A 15 7.93 -7.15 -4.54
N ASN A 16 7.85 -6.27 -3.55
CA ASN A 16 6.66 -6.10 -2.77
C ASN A 16 5.72 -5.14 -3.50
N GLU A 17 4.52 -5.61 -3.82
CA GLU A 17 3.49 -4.84 -4.52
C GLU A 17 2.43 -4.31 -3.54
N ASP A 18 2.60 -4.53 -2.23
CA ASP A 18 1.79 -3.93 -1.17
C ASP A 18 2.18 -2.46 -0.94
N ALA A 19 1.19 -1.61 -0.70
CA ALA A 19 1.35 -0.25 -0.23
C ALA A 19 0.31 0.06 0.85
N TRP A 20 0.67 0.85 1.86
CA TRP A 20 -0.25 1.28 2.91
C TRP A 20 0.11 2.68 3.42
N ASP A 21 -0.85 3.38 4.00
CA ASP A 21 -0.63 4.63 4.71
C ASP A 21 -1.62 4.82 5.87
N ILE A 22 -1.24 5.65 6.83
CA ILE A 22 -1.99 5.98 8.03
C ILE A 22 -2.11 7.50 8.10
N GLU A 23 -3.28 8.02 7.75
CA GLU A 23 -3.58 9.45 7.83
C GLU A 23 -4.25 9.73 9.20
N GLY A 24 -3.58 10.54 10.02
CA GLY A 24 -3.94 10.75 11.42
C GLY A 24 -5.04 11.78 11.65
N VAL A 25 -5.22 12.74 10.74
CA VAL A 25 -6.14 13.87 10.93
C VAL A 25 -7.60 13.47 10.68
N GLN A 26 -7.83 12.65 9.66
CA GLN A 26 -9.12 12.13 9.21
C GLN A 26 -9.44 10.77 9.83
N GLY A 27 -8.46 10.12 10.48
CA GLY A 27 -8.61 8.79 11.03
C GLY A 27 -8.74 7.71 9.96
N LEU A 28 -8.03 7.89 8.84
CA LEU A 28 -8.07 7.05 7.65
C LEU A 28 -6.87 6.10 7.63
N TRP A 29 -7.13 4.83 7.29
CA TRP A 29 -6.10 3.82 7.06
C TRP A 29 -6.36 3.13 5.73
N VAL A 30 -5.31 3.03 4.91
CA VAL A 30 -5.42 2.52 3.55
C VAL A 30 -4.40 1.41 3.33
N LEU A 31 -4.81 0.34 2.65
CA LEU A 31 -3.97 -0.75 2.17
C LEU A 31 -4.34 -1.05 0.71
N SER A 32 -3.34 -1.25 -0.14
CA SER A 32 -3.50 -1.65 -1.54
C SER A 32 -2.49 -2.75 -1.90
N ASP A 33 -2.97 -3.80 -2.55
CA ASP A 33 -2.16 -4.91 -3.10
C ASP A 33 -2.16 -4.79 -4.62
N GLY A 34 -0.97 -4.60 -5.20
CA GLY A 34 -0.79 -4.52 -6.64
C GLY A 34 -0.95 -5.89 -7.30
N MET A 35 -1.71 -5.95 -8.39
CA MET A 35 -1.93 -7.22 -9.11
C MET A 35 -0.64 -7.81 -9.66
N GLY A 36 -0.14 -8.86 -9.00
CA GLY A 36 1.00 -9.61 -9.48
C GLY A 36 0.76 -10.25 -10.86
N GLY A 37 1.79 -10.24 -11.71
CA GLY A 37 1.71 -10.76 -13.08
C GLY A 37 1.26 -9.73 -14.12
N HIS A 38 0.82 -8.54 -13.69
CA HIS A 38 0.69 -7.36 -14.54
C HIS A 38 1.93 -6.47 -14.41
N ALA A 39 2.10 -5.55 -15.36
CA ALA A 39 3.23 -4.61 -15.30
C ALA A 39 3.02 -3.60 -14.18
N ALA A 40 4.06 -3.43 -13.35
CA ALA A 40 4.19 -2.37 -12.35
C ALA A 40 3.11 -2.36 -11.25
N GLY A 41 2.83 -3.51 -10.63
CA GLY A 41 1.87 -3.62 -9.53
C GLY A 41 2.19 -2.72 -8.33
N GLU A 42 3.48 -2.52 -8.04
CA GLU A 42 3.95 -1.61 -6.98
C GLU A 42 3.66 -0.14 -7.28
N VAL A 43 3.65 0.24 -8.55
CA VAL A 43 3.32 1.61 -8.97
C VAL A 43 1.82 1.83 -8.81
N ALA A 44 1.02 0.86 -9.26
CA ALA A 44 -0.44 0.92 -9.15
C ALA A 44 -0.90 0.98 -7.69
N SER A 45 -0.34 0.14 -6.80
CA SER A 45 -0.73 0.12 -5.38
C SER A 45 -0.34 1.40 -4.65
N ARG A 46 0.86 1.93 -4.89
CA ARG A 46 1.29 3.24 -4.35
C ARG A 46 0.43 4.39 -4.84
N LEU A 47 0.06 4.37 -6.12
CA LEU A 47 -0.83 5.38 -6.69
C LEU A 47 -2.20 5.35 -6.01
N ALA A 48 -2.79 4.16 -5.83
CA ALA A 48 -4.08 3.99 -5.17
C ALA A 48 -4.06 4.54 -3.73
N VAL A 49 -3.06 4.16 -2.93
CA VAL A 49 -2.92 4.68 -1.55
C VAL A 49 -2.79 6.19 -1.55
N ARG A 50 -1.90 6.72 -2.39
CA ARG A 50 -1.66 8.16 -2.47
C ARG A 50 -2.91 8.94 -2.86
N THR A 51 -3.64 8.48 -3.87
CA THR A 51 -4.88 9.14 -4.31
C THR A 51 -5.92 9.16 -3.21
N VAL A 52 -6.08 8.07 -2.45
CA VAL A 52 -7.06 8.01 -1.36
C VAL A 52 -6.68 8.89 -0.17
N VAL A 53 -5.39 9.14 0.06
CA VAL A 53 -4.90 9.97 1.17
C VAL A 53 -4.85 11.46 0.80
N GLU A 54 -4.59 11.80 -0.46
CA GLU A 54 -4.46 13.19 -0.93
C GLU A 54 -5.77 13.85 -1.36
N GLU A 55 -6.83 13.10 -1.64
CA GLU A 55 -8.19 13.62 -1.93
C GLU A 55 -9.02 13.84 -0.66
#